data_AF-A0AB37YLK6-F1
#
_entry.id   AF-A0AB37YLK6-F1
#
_cell.length_a   1.000
_cell.length_b   1.000
_cell.length_c   1.000
_cell.angle_alpha   90.00
_cell.angle_beta   90.00
_cell.angle_gamma   90.00
#
_symmetry.space_group_name_H-M   'P 1'
#
loop_
_entity.id
_entity.type
_entity.pdbx_description
1 polymer ?
#
loop_
_entity_poly.entity_id
_entity_poly.type
_entity_poly.pdbx_seq_one_letter_code
_entity_poly.pdbx_strand_id
1 'polypeptide(L)'
;MSSDIEVHIVELPKLMQQWRNEQVNPWENSFVRWLLLLPANEDEQLTQTLEDIAMNQDPILQKAMNKWERMSQDSSFRQAYEAREKALMDEAAKFAHARNEGKKEGIQEGVQQGKMQMIKGMHELGVPIETIAKASKLSIEEIEHILRGNS
;
A
#
# COMPACT_ATOMS: atom_id res chain seq x y z
N MET A 1 21.62 -21.25 43.31
CA MET A 1 22.16 -21.61 41.99
C MET A 1 20.98 -21.87 41.06
N SER A 2 20.93 -21.10 39.97
CA SER A 2 20.10 -21.18 38.77
C SER A 2 18.61 -21.55 38.89
N SER A 3 17.77 -20.53 39.05
CA SER A 3 16.34 -20.59 38.67
C SER A 3 16.06 -19.73 37.43
N ASP A 4 17.10 -19.38 36.67
CA ASP A 4 17.04 -18.38 35.59
C ASP A 4 17.08 -19.00 34.18
N ILE A 5 16.98 -20.33 34.06
CA ILE A 5 17.02 -21.04 32.77
C ILE A 5 15.81 -21.96 32.68
N GLU A 6 14.90 -21.65 31.75
CA GLU A 6 13.85 -22.54 31.30
C GLU A 6 14.30 -23.23 30.01
N VAL A 7 14.27 -24.57 30.00
CA VAL A 7 14.68 -25.38 28.85
C VAL A 7 13.44 -26.04 28.28
N HIS A 8 13.10 -25.68 27.04
CA HIS A 8 12.07 -26.38 26.27
C HIS A 8 12.72 -27.36 25.31
N ILE A 9 12.26 -28.61 25.33
CA ILE A 9 12.65 -29.63 24.36
C ILE A 9 11.52 -29.75 23.36
N VAL A 10 11.82 -29.48 22.10
CA VAL A 10 10.84 -29.52 21.00
C VAL A 10 11.32 -30.50 19.95
N GLU A 11 10.43 -31.40 19.53
CA GLU A 11 10.68 -32.32 18.42
C GLU A 11 10.08 -31.75 17.13
N LEU A 12 10.95 -31.35 16.18
CA LEU A 12 10.52 -30.77 14.90
C LEU A 12 9.52 -31.65 14.12
N PRO A 13 9.68 -32.98 14.04
CA PRO A 13 8.71 -33.82 13.33
C PRO A 13 7.30 -33.77 13.95
N LYS A 14 7.21 -33.75 15.29
CA LYS A 14 5.92 -33.63 15.98
C LYS A 14 5.31 -32.25 15.77
N LEU A 15 6.11 -31.19 15.82
CA LEU A 15 5.66 -29.83 15.55
C LEU A 15 5.09 -29.72 14.12
N MET A 16 5.77 -30.30 13.13
CA MET A 16 5.29 -30.32 11.74
C MET A 16 3.99 -31.11 11.58
N GLN A 17 3.83 -32.24 12.28
CA GLN A 17 2.55 -32.96 12.31
C GLN A 17 1.44 -32.12 12.95
N GLN A 18 1.73 -31.41 14.04
CA GLN A 18 0.77 -30.52 14.69
C GLN A 18 0.36 -29.37 13.77
N TRP A 19 1.30 -28.79 13.03
CA TRP A 19 1.00 -27.74 12.06
C TRP A 19 0.13 -28.28 10.90
N ARG A 20 0.47 -29.43 10.33
CA ARG A 20 -0.32 -30.07 9.25
C ARG A 20 -1.71 -30.50 9.70
N ASN A 21 -1.87 -30.85 10.97
CA ASN A 21 -3.15 -31.19 11.57
C ASN A 21 -3.88 -29.96 12.14
N GLU A 22 -3.41 -28.73 11.85
CA GLU A 22 -4.00 -27.46 12.30
C GLU A 22 -4.12 -27.32 13.84
N GLN A 23 -3.32 -28.06 14.59
CA GLN A 23 -3.32 -28.03 16.06
C GLN A 23 -2.53 -26.86 16.64
N VAL A 24 -1.67 -26.25 15.83
CA VAL A 24 -0.89 -25.07 16.19
C VAL A 24 -1.07 -23.99 15.14
N ASN A 25 -1.19 -22.74 15.60
CA ASN A 25 -1.46 -21.61 14.72
C ASN A 25 -0.35 -20.54 14.83
N PRO A 26 0.48 -20.34 13.79
CA PRO A 26 1.53 -19.33 13.77
C PRO A 26 0.98 -17.89 13.71
N TRP A 27 -0.28 -17.68 13.33
CA TRP A 27 -0.90 -16.36 13.30
C TRP A 27 -1.12 -15.82 14.72
N GLU A 28 -1.57 -16.68 15.63
CA GLU A 28 -1.92 -16.28 17.01
C GLU A 28 -0.73 -16.46 17.98
N ASN A 29 0.12 -17.45 17.75
CA ASN A 29 1.18 -17.80 18.69
C ASN A 29 2.57 -17.46 18.12
N SER A 30 3.16 -16.38 18.65
CA SER A 30 4.50 -15.92 18.27
C SER A 30 5.58 -16.99 18.52
N PHE A 31 5.53 -17.73 19.62
CA PHE A 31 6.52 -18.78 19.90
C PHE A 31 6.46 -19.91 18.87
N VAL A 32 5.25 -20.38 18.53
CA VAL A 32 5.04 -21.38 17.46
C VAL A 32 5.53 -20.85 16.11
N ARG A 33 5.22 -19.60 15.78
CA ARG A 33 5.67 -18.92 14.56
C ARG A 33 7.20 -18.94 14.44
N TRP A 34 7.91 -18.58 15.52
CA TRP A 34 9.38 -18.60 15.55
C TRP A 34 9.95 -20.03 15.47
N LEU A 35 9.32 -21.01 16.10
CA LEU A 35 9.74 -22.41 15.99
C LEU A 35 9.54 -22.97 14.57
N LEU A 36 8.41 -22.65 13.94
CA LEU A 36 8.08 -23.08 12.59
C LEU A 36 8.94 -22.41 11.50
N LEU A 37 9.62 -21.33 11.83
CA LEU A 37 10.64 -20.76 10.94
C LEU A 37 11.74 -21.80 10.66
N LEU A 38 12.13 -22.61 11.65
CA LEU A 38 13.24 -23.57 11.56
C LEU A 38 13.09 -24.62 10.44
N PRO A 39 11.92 -25.28 10.27
CA PRO A 39 11.67 -26.19 9.15
C PRO A 39 11.11 -25.51 7.90
N ALA A 40 10.96 -24.18 7.86
CA ALA A 40 10.22 -23.50 6.80
C ALA A 40 10.76 -23.83 5.39
N ASN A 41 12.09 -23.87 5.22
CA ASN A 41 12.70 -24.14 3.91
C ASN A 41 12.35 -25.53 3.32
N GLU A 42 11.86 -26.47 4.12
CA GLU A 42 11.49 -27.81 3.68
C GLU A 42 10.01 -27.91 3.25
N ASP A 43 9.19 -26.89 3.53
CA ASP A 43 7.75 -26.90 3.27
C ASP A 43 7.27 -25.55 2.69
N GLU A 44 6.90 -25.56 1.41
CA GLU A 44 6.49 -24.35 0.67
C GLU A 44 5.22 -23.71 1.25
N GLN A 45 4.27 -24.51 1.73
CA GLN A 45 3.01 -24.01 2.32
C GLN A 45 3.30 -23.30 3.65
N LEU A 46 4.19 -23.86 4.46
CA LEU A 46 4.60 -23.24 5.71
C LEU A 46 5.36 -21.94 5.45
N THR A 47 6.25 -21.97 4.47
CA THR A 47 7.01 -20.81 4.01
C THR A 47 6.08 -19.67 3.63
N GLN A 48 5.10 -19.91 2.75
CA GLN A 48 4.13 -18.90 2.33
C GLN A 48 3.33 -18.35 3.52
N THR A 49 2.95 -19.21 4.47
CA THR A 49 2.23 -18.80 5.68
C THR A 49 3.06 -17.84 6.52
N LEU A 50 4.34 -18.13 6.73
CA LEU A 50 5.24 -17.29 7.53
C LEU A 50 5.57 -15.97 6.82
N GLU A 51 5.72 -16.00 5.50
CA GLU A 51 5.86 -14.78 4.69
C GLU A 51 4.66 -13.85 4.84
N ASP A 52 3.44 -14.40 4.71
CA ASP A 52 2.22 -13.60 4.85
C ASP A 52 2.10 -12.99 6.24
N ILE A 53 2.48 -13.72 7.29
CA ILE A 53 2.56 -13.20 8.64
C ILE A 53 3.61 -12.08 8.75
N ALA A 54 4.81 -12.28 8.17
CA ALA A 54 5.89 -11.32 8.21
C ALA A 54 5.52 -10.00 7.53
N MET A 55 4.81 -10.07 6.40
CA MET A 55 4.37 -8.91 5.64
C MET A 55 3.22 -8.16 6.32
N ASN A 56 2.24 -8.87 6.88
CA ASN A 56 1.00 -8.26 7.37
C ASN A 56 1.02 -7.94 8.87
N GLN A 57 1.82 -8.65 9.67
CA GLN A 57 1.72 -8.57 11.13
C GLN A 57 3.07 -8.38 11.84
N ASP A 58 4.17 -8.90 11.29
CA ASP A 58 5.43 -9.01 12.04
C ASP A 58 6.68 -8.59 11.25
N PRO A 59 7.02 -7.29 11.29
CA PRO A 59 8.24 -6.77 10.66
C PRO A 59 9.54 -7.34 11.23
N ILE A 60 9.51 -7.92 12.44
CA ILE A 60 10.69 -8.54 13.06
C ILE A 60 10.92 -9.92 12.45
N LEU A 61 9.85 -10.69 12.24
CA LEU A 61 9.89 -11.96 11.49
C LEU A 61 10.44 -11.73 10.08
N GLN A 62 9.98 -10.68 9.39
CA GLN A 62 10.46 -10.31 8.06
C GLN A 62 11.99 -10.09 8.04
N LYS A 63 12.51 -9.32 9.00
CA LYS A 63 13.96 -9.10 9.13
C LYS A 63 14.74 -10.37 9.43
N ALA A 64 14.17 -11.27 10.24
CA ALA A 64 14.80 -12.54 10.57
C ALA A 64 14.86 -13.48 9.35
N MET A 65 13.79 -13.57 8.57
CA MET A 65 13.72 -14.31 7.31
C MET A 65 14.81 -13.83 6.33
N ASN A 66 14.86 -12.52 6.07
CA ASN A 66 15.88 -11.92 5.19
C ASN A 66 17.32 -12.19 5.68
N LYS A 67 17.54 -12.13 7.00
CA LYS A 67 18.86 -12.37 7.58
C LYS A 67 19.25 -13.84 7.46
N TRP A 68 18.31 -14.75 7.72
CA TRP A 68 18.56 -16.19 7.60
C TRP A 68 18.83 -16.57 6.15
N GLU A 69 18.04 -16.10 5.21
CA GLU A 69 18.28 -16.31 3.77
C GLU A 69 19.70 -15.87 3.34
N ARG A 70 20.15 -14.69 3.80
CA ARG A 70 21.51 -14.22 3.54
C ARG A 70 22.59 -15.14 4.11
N MET A 71 22.28 -15.87 5.18
CA MET A 71 23.20 -16.81 5.83
C MET A 71 23.14 -18.22 5.23
N SER A 72 21.99 -18.66 4.68
CA SER A 72 21.79 -20.02 4.17
C SER A 72 22.26 -20.24 2.72
N GLN A 73 22.49 -19.17 1.93
CA GLN A 73 22.84 -19.26 0.49
C GLN A 73 21.85 -20.08 -0.36
N ASP A 74 20.61 -20.23 0.09
CA ASP A 74 19.59 -21.04 -0.59
C ASP A 74 18.77 -20.14 -1.55
N SER A 75 18.88 -20.35 -2.87
CA SER A 75 18.46 -19.37 -3.89
C SER A 75 17.00 -19.46 -4.34
N SER A 76 16.29 -20.54 -3.98
CA SER A 76 14.93 -20.82 -4.42
C SER A 76 13.87 -20.01 -3.68
N PHE A 77 14.11 -19.70 -2.40
CA PHE A 77 13.21 -18.93 -1.55
C PHE A 77 13.05 -17.47 -2.01
N ARG A 78 14.14 -16.88 -2.52
CA ARG A 78 14.24 -15.49 -2.95
C ARG A 78 13.23 -15.05 -4.01
N GLN A 79 12.99 -15.91 -5.00
CA GLN A 79 12.21 -15.51 -6.18
C GLN A 79 10.74 -15.33 -5.86
N ALA A 80 10.18 -16.20 -5.00
CA ALA A 80 8.79 -16.11 -4.58
C ALA A 80 8.56 -14.89 -3.68
N TYR A 81 9.47 -14.67 -2.73
CA TYR A 81 9.42 -13.54 -1.81
C TYR A 81 9.55 -12.19 -2.55
N GLU A 82 10.58 -12.02 -3.38
CA GLU A 82 10.81 -10.78 -4.15
C GLU A 82 9.66 -10.49 -5.12
N ALA A 83 9.08 -11.53 -5.75
CA ALA A 83 7.94 -11.36 -6.66
C ALA A 83 6.69 -10.87 -5.92
N ARG A 84 6.41 -11.40 -4.72
CA ARG A 84 5.24 -11.00 -3.91
C ARG A 84 5.43 -9.60 -3.33
N GLU A 85 6.61 -9.27 -2.80
CA GLU A 85 6.93 -7.92 -2.34
C GLU A 85 6.74 -6.90 -3.47
N LYS A 86 7.26 -7.21 -4.67
CA LYS A 86 7.09 -6.35 -5.84
C LYS A 86 5.62 -6.17 -6.23
N ALA A 87 4.82 -7.23 -6.22
CA ALA A 87 3.40 -7.15 -6.59
C ALA A 87 2.61 -6.20 -5.67
N LEU A 88 2.84 -6.28 -4.35
CA LEU A 88 2.20 -5.39 -3.37
C LEU A 88 2.65 -3.93 -3.54
N MET A 89 3.94 -3.71 -3.80
CA MET A 89 4.47 -2.37 -4.05
C MET A 89 3.89 -1.76 -5.33
N ASP A 90 3.79 -2.55 -6.40
CA ASP A 90 3.19 -2.13 -7.66
C ASP A 90 1.70 -1.77 -7.49
N GLU A 91 0.95 -2.57 -6.70
CA GLU A 91 -0.44 -2.28 -6.37
C GLU A 91 -0.59 -0.98 -5.56
N ALA A 92 0.19 -0.82 -4.49
CA ALA A 92 0.19 0.40 -3.68
C ALA A 92 0.56 1.64 -4.51
N ALA A 93 1.54 1.51 -5.41
CA ALA A 93 1.94 2.57 -6.32
C ALA A 93 0.82 2.95 -7.29
N LYS A 94 0.10 1.98 -7.86
CA LYS A 94 -1.06 2.24 -8.74
C LYS A 94 -2.14 3.03 -8.00
N PHE A 95 -2.50 2.63 -6.79
CA PHE A 95 -3.50 3.34 -5.99
C PHE A 95 -3.06 4.76 -5.63
N ALA A 96 -1.81 4.93 -5.20
CA ALA A 96 -1.25 6.24 -4.90
C ALA A 96 -1.24 7.15 -6.13
N HIS A 97 -0.88 6.62 -7.29
CA HIS A 97 -0.88 7.36 -8.54
C HIS A 97 -2.29 7.77 -8.95
N ALA A 98 -3.26 6.85 -8.94
CA ALA A 98 -4.65 7.13 -9.28
C ALA A 98 -5.27 8.19 -8.37
N ARG A 99 -5.00 8.11 -7.06
CA ARG A 99 -5.46 9.11 -6.09
C ARG A 99 -4.86 10.50 -6.36
N ASN A 100 -3.58 10.55 -6.71
CA ASN A 100 -2.89 11.80 -6.97
C ASN A 100 -3.40 12.46 -8.26
N GLU A 101 -3.60 11.68 -9.32
CA GLU A 101 -4.17 12.17 -10.58
C GLU A 101 -5.60 12.66 -10.38
N GLY A 102 -6.47 11.87 -9.73
CA GLY A 102 -7.84 12.32 -9.45
C GLY A 102 -7.91 13.58 -8.58
N LYS A 103 -6.97 13.75 -7.64
CA LYS A 103 -6.87 15.00 -6.85
C LYS A 103 -6.41 16.18 -7.72
N LYS A 104 -5.43 15.98 -8.61
CA LYS A 104 -4.97 17.03 -9.52
C LYS A 104 -6.08 17.45 -10.48
N GLU A 105 -6.73 16.48 -11.13
CA GLU A 105 -7.86 16.71 -12.03
C GLU A 105 -8.98 17.46 -11.31
N GLY A 106 -9.40 17.00 -10.13
CA GLY A 106 -10.45 17.66 -9.35
C GLY A 106 -10.11 19.09 -8.93
N ILE A 107 -8.85 19.37 -8.58
CA ILE A 107 -8.40 20.75 -8.31
C ILE A 107 -8.47 21.59 -9.58
N GLN A 108 -8.01 21.04 -10.71
CA GLN A 108 -7.96 21.76 -11.98
C GLN A 108 -9.37 22.08 -12.49
N GLU A 109 -10.27 21.11 -12.47
CA GLU A 109 -11.69 21.28 -12.79
C GLU A 109 -12.36 22.28 -11.85
N GLY A 110 -12.15 22.16 -10.53
CA GLY A 110 -12.72 23.07 -9.54
C GLY A 110 -12.27 24.52 -9.73
N VAL A 111 -10.99 24.75 -10.08
CA VAL A 111 -10.49 26.08 -10.41
C VAL A 111 -11.14 26.63 -11.69
N GLN A 112 -11.33 25.81 -12.73
CA GLN A 112 -11.99 26.24 -13.96
C GLN A 112 -13.48 26.55 -13.73
N GLN A 113 -14.19 25.69 -13.01
CA GLN A 113 -15.60 25.90 -12.65
C GLN A 113 -15.77 27.15 -11.79
N GLY A 114 -14.91 27.37 -10.79
CA GLY A 114 -14.92 28.56 -9.96
C GLY A 114 -14.67 29.85 -10.76
N LYS A 115 -13.73 29.82 -11.72
CA LYS A 115 -13.51 30.96 -12.65
C LYS A 115 -14.74 31.24 -13.49
N MET A 116 -15.37 30.22 -14.07
CA MET A 116 -16.59 30.39 -14.87
C MET A 116 -17.76 30.95 -14.04
N GLN A 117 -17.98 30.43 -12.83
CA GLN A 117 -19.01 30.95 -11.91
C GLN A 117 -18.74 32.40 -11.51
N MET A 118 -17.49 32.75 -11.23
CA MET A 118 -17.09 34.13 -10.92
C MET A 118 -17.40 35.08 -12.09
N ILE A 119 -17.05 34.69 -13.32
CA ILE A 119 -17.32 35.50 -14.52
C ILE A 119 -18.82 35.72 -14.71
N LYS A 120 -19.63 34.66 -14.58
CA LYS A 120 -21.08 34.74 -14.67
C LYS A 120 -21.67 35.67 -13.59
N GLY A 121 -21.27 35.49 -12.34
CA GLY A 121 -21.74 36.32 -11.23
C GLY A 121 -21.34 37.80 -11.37
N MET A 122 -20.12 38.10 -11.85
CA MET A 122 -19.71 39.49 -12.11
C MET A 122 -20.55 40.12 -13.23
N HIS A 123 -20.84 39.37 -14.29
CA HIS A 123 -21.70 39.84 -15.39
C HIS A 123 -23.14 40.09 -14.92
N GLU A 124 -23.71 39.20 -14.11
CA GLU A 124 -25.05 39.37 -13.50
C GLU A 124 -25.13 40.59 -12.58
N LEU A 125 -24.04 40.92 -11.89
CA LEU A 125 -23.91 42.14 -11.07
C LEU A 125 -23.72 43.43 -11.88
N GLY A 126 -23.74 43.34 -13.22
CA GLY A 126 -23.59 44.49 -14.11
C GLY A 126 -22.15 45.02 -14.23
N VAL A 127 -21.15 44.22 -13.86
CA VAL A 127 -19.74 44.60 -14.06
C VAL A 127 -19.43 44.60 -15.56
N PRO A 128 -18.84 45.66 -16.12
CA PRO A 128 -18.51 45.72 -17.55
C PRO A 128 -17.57 44.58 -17.97
N ILE A 129 -17.83 43.98 -19.14
CA ILE A 129 -17.07 42.85 -19.69
C ILE A 129 -15.57 43.15 -19.77
N GLU A 130 -15.19 44.38 -20.12
CA GLU A 130 -13.79 44.83 -20.16
C GLU A 130 -13.09 44.75 -18.79
N THR A 131 -13.83 45.00 -17.72
CA THR A 131 -13.32 44.92 -16.34
C THR A 131 -13.20 43.46 -15.90
N ILE A 132 -14.16 42.62 -16.28
CA ILE A 132 -14.10 41.17 -16.04
C ILE A 132 -12.90 40.56 -16.78
N ALA A 133 -12.67 40.94 -18.05
CA ALA A 133 -11.54 40.51 -18.88
C ALA A 133 -10.19 40.80 -18.21
N LYS A 134 -10.03 42.03 -17.72
CA LYS A 134 -8.82 42.44 -16.99
C LYS A 134 -8.65 41.67 -15.68
N ALA A 135 -9.73 41.43 -14.93
CA ALA A 135 -9.68 40.75 -13.63
C ALA A 135 -9.44 39.23 -13.75
N SER A 136 -10.07 38.57 -14.72
CA SER A 136 -9.94 37.13 -14.97
C SER A 136 -8.72 36.77 -15.82
N LYS A 137 -8.06 37.77 -16.43
CA LYS A 137 -6.97 37.64 -17.40
C LYS A 137 -7.36 36.81 -18.63
N LEU A 138 -8.60 36.98 -19.08
CA LEU A 138 -9.16 36.36 -20.28
C LEU A 138 -9.45 37.45 -21.32
N SER A 139 -9.49 37.06 -22.58
CA SER A 139 -9.94 37.94 -23.65
C SER A 139 -11.44 38.20 -23.55
N ILE A 140 -11.90 39.28 -24.18
CA ILE A 140 -13.33 39.59 -24.27
C ILE A 140 -14.07 38.45 -24.99
N GLU A 141 -13.47 37.88 -26.04
CA GLU A 141 -14.02 36.74 -26.80
C GLU A 141 -14.18 35.49 -25.92
N GLU A 142 -13.21 35.19 -25.06
CA GLU A 142 -13.27 34.06 -24.12
C GLU A 142 -14.38 34.24 -23.08
N ILE A 143 -14.56 35.46 -22.56
CA ILE A 143 -15.65 35.77 -21.63
C ILE A 143 -17.00 35.63 -22.32
N GLU A 144 -17.14 36.19 -23.52
CA GLU A 144 -18.37 36.04 -24.30
C GLU A 144 -18.68 34.58 -24.59
N HIS A 145 -17.67 33.75 -24.88
CA HIS A 145 -17.86 32.32 -25.07
C HIS A 145 -18.34 31.61 -23.78
N ILE A 146 -17.77 31.94 -22.62
CA ILE A 146 -18.20 31.42 -21.30
C ILE A 146 -19.64 31.82 -20.97
N LEU A 147 -20.03 33.04 -21.36
CA LEU A 147 -21.39 33.55 -21.16
C LEU A 147 -22.41 32.99 -22.16
N ARG A 148 -22.01 32.71 -23.40
CA ARG A 148 -22.86 32.14 -24.47
C ARG A 148 -23.07 30.62 -24.36
N GLY A 149 -22.19 29.89 -23.67
CA GLY A 149 -22.29 28.42 -23.50
C GLY A 149 -23.44 27.93 -22.60
N ASN A 150 -24.52 28.71 -22.47
CA ASN A 150 -25.71 28.45 -21.65
C ASN A 150 -27.02 28.48 -22.46
N SER A 151 -26.96 28.36 -23.79
CA SER A 151 -28.13 28.14 -24.67
C SER A 151 -28.34 26.67 -24.98
#